data_AF-A0A9Q0XGW2-F1
#
_entry.id   AF-A0A9Q0XGW2-F1
#
_cell.length_a   1.000
_cell.length_b   1.000
_cell.length_c   1.000
_cell.angle_alpha   90.00
_cell.angle_beta   90.00
_cell.angle_gamma   90.00
#
_symmetry.space_group_name_H-M   'P 1'
#
loop_
_entity.id
_entity.type
_entity.pdbx_description
1 polymer ?
#
loop_
_entity_poly.entity_id
_entity_poly.type
_entity_poly.pdbx_seq_one_letter_code
_entity_poly.pdbx_strand_id
1 'polypeptide(L)'
;MSGEQKKRRVGIVGYGHLGQYLAKQLHDNGLQHGLELAFVWNRDARKLEGSVPVALQLAKLTDFWDWHADIIVEVAHPCITQEHGESFLKAADFMVGSPTALADGATEGKLRKAARRAGHTLYIPSGALWGGQDIQRLDRGGMLQALTVTMTKHPDSFRLGGLLGDLAQGAGQEPVVLYKGPVRQLCPLAPNNVNTMAAACMAASSLGFDGVQGCLIADPG
;
A
#
# COMPACT_ATOMS: atom_id res chain seq x y z
N MET A 1 -33.08 23.26 5.08
CA MET A 1 -32.67 22.00 5.76
C MET A 1 -31.32 21.61 5.18
N SER A 2 -30.24 21.93 5.89
CA SER A 2 -28.89 21.50 5.52
C SER A 2 -28.84 19.99 5.73
N GLY A 3 -28.72 19.20 4.66
CA GLY A 3 -28.50 17.77 4.79
C GLY A 3 -27.21 17.55 5.58
N GLU A 4 -27.26 16.80 6.68
CA GLU A 4 -26.04 16.32 7.33
C GLU A 4 -25.20 15.61 6.27
N GLN A 5 -24.06 16.19 5.95
CA GLN A 5 -23.12 15.58 5.02
C GLN A 5 -22.66 14.28 5.67
N LYS A 6 -23.11 13.14 5.13
CA LYS A 6 -22.83 11.81 5.68
C LYS A 6 -21.31 11.65 5.80
N LYS A 7 -20.82 11.58 7.03
CA LYS A 7 -19.39 11.41 7.31
C LYS A 7 -18.97 10.02 6.84
N ARG A 8 -17.78 9.94 6.25
CA ARG A 8 -17.18 8.71 5.79
C ARG A 8 -16.31 8.13 6.90
N ARG A 9 -16.60 6.89 7.30
CA ARG A 9 -15.97 6.20 8.43
C ARG A 9 -14.75 5.41 7.94
N VAL A 10 -13.59 5.66 8.55
CA VAL A 10 -12.29 5.13 8.12
C VAL A 10 -11.78 4.10 9.13
N GLY A 11 -11.62 2.85 8.72
CA GLY A 11 -10.92 1.82 9.49
C GLY A 11 -9.43 1.81 9.15
N ILE A 12 -8.55 1.84 10.15
CA ILE A 12 -7.10 1.76 9.94
C ILE A 12 -6.60 0.37 10.36
N VAL A 13 -5.85 -0.28 9.48
CA VAL A 13 -5.23 -1.59 9.72
C VAL A 13 -3.71 -1.44 9.69
N GLY A 14 -3.11 -1.38 10.87
CA GLY A 14 -1.69 -1.10 11.09
C GLY A 14 -1.49 0.17 11.91
N TYR A 15 -0.71 0.07 13.00
CA TYR A 15 -0.42 1.21 13.89
C TYR A 15 1.09 1.45 14.08
N GLY A 16 1.83 1.36 12.97
CA GLY A 16 3.19 1.89 12.89
C GLY A 16 3.21 3.41 12.69
N HIS A 17 4.35 3.99 12.33
CA HIS A 17 4.50 5.45 12.14
C HIS A 17 3.42 6.07 11.24
N LEU A 18 3.15 5.47 10.07
CA LEU A 18 2.12 5.97 9.16
C LEU A 18 0.70 5.81 9.72
N GLY A 19 0.40 4.67 10.35
CA GLY A 19 -0.90 4.44 10.98
C GLY A 19 -1.20 5.40 12.12
N GLN A 20 -0.20 5.70 12.96
CA GLN A 20 -0.30 6.71 14.02
C GLN A 20 -0.53 8.10 13.45
N TYR A 21 0.22 8.48 12.41
CA TYR A 21 0.02 9.74 11.72
C TYR A 21 -1.40 9.85 11.14
N LEU A 22 -1.90 8.82 10.45
CA LEU A 22 -3.25 8.80 9.88
C LEU A 22 -4.33 8.89 10.95
N ALA A 23 -4.21 8.11 12.03
CA ALA A 23 -5.16 8.15 13.14
C ALA A 23 -5.21 9.53 13.80
N LYS A 24 -4.04 10.15 14.01
CA LYS A 24 -3.93 11.51 14.53
C LYS A 24 -4.56 12.54 13.59
N GLN A 25 -4.26 12.47 12.29
CA GLN A 25 -4.85 13.39 11.31
C GLN A 25 -6.37 13.23 11.21
N LEU A 26 -6.89 12.01 11.27
CA LEU A 26 -8.34 11.78 11.28
C LEU A 26 -9.00 12.28 12.57
N HIS A 27 -8.31 12.18 13.70
CA HIS A 27 -8.81 12.71 14.97
C HIS A 27 -8.83 14.25 14.97
N ASP A 28 -7.70 14.87 14.62
CA ASP A 28 -7.52 16.32 14.69
C ASP A 28 -8.28 17.05 13.57
N ASN A 29 -8.27 16.48 12.36
CA ASN A 29 -8.67 17.14 11.11
C ASN A 29 -9.69 16.33 10.30
N GLY A 30 -10.14 15.15 10.74
CA GLY A 30 -11.05 14.33 9.93
C GLY A 30 -12.41 15.00 9.71
N LEU A 31 -12.97 15.57 10.78
CA LEU A 31 -14.34 16.11 10.77
C LEU A 31 -14.52 17.25 9.77
N GLN A 32 -13.52 18.13 9.61
CA GLN A 32 -13.55 19.22 8.61
C GLN A 32 -13.55 18.70 7.16
N HIS A 33 -13.11 17.45 6.94
CA HIS A 33 -13.12 16.77 5.65
C HIS A 33 -14.26 15.75 5.53
N GLY A 34 -15.20 15.72 6.49
CA GLY A 34 -16.27 14.73 6.52
C GLY A 34 -15.78 13.30 6.76
N LEU A 35 -14.64 13.13 7.43
CA LEU A 35 -14.06 11.84 7.77
C LEU A 35 -14.12 11.62 9.29
N GLU A 36 -14.31 10.37 9.71
CA GLU A 36 -14.17 9.99 11.12
C GLU A 36 -13.51 8.62 11.25
N LEU A 37 -12.80 8.41 12.36
CA LEU A 37 -12.14 7.14 12.64
C LEU A 37 -13.17 6.11 13.11
N ALA A 38 -13.32 5.02 12.35
CA ALA A 38 -14.20 3.91 12.71
C ALA A 38 -13.51 3.00 13.73
N PHE A 39 -12.32 2.51 13.38
CA PHE A 39 -11.52 1.64 14.23
C PHE A 39 -10.04 1.75 13.87
N VAL A 40 -9.19 1.30 14.78
CA VAL A 40 -7.77 1.04 14.57
C VAL A 40 -7.49 -0.39 14.99
N TRP A 41 -6.83 -1.13 14.12
CA TRP A 41 -6.31 -2.45 14.42
C TRP A 41 -4.80 -2.48 14.29
N ASN A 42 -4.14 -3.24 15.15
CA ASN A 42 -2.74 -3.60 14.98
C ASN A 42 -2.53 -5.02 15.49
N ARG A 43 -1.63 -5.78 14.84
CA ARG A 43 -1.32 -7.17 15.24
C ARG A 43 -0.93 -7.29 16.71
N ASP A 44 -0.16 -6.32 17.20
CA ASP A 44 0.15 -6.17 18.62
C ASP A 44 -0.73 -5.06 19.22
N ALA A 45 -1.79 -5.46 19.93
CA ALA A 45 -2.78 -4.54 20.50
C ALA A 45 -2.16 -3.57 21.53
N ARG A 46 -1.05 -3.95 22.17
CA ARG A 46 -0.35 -3.11 23.16
C ARG A 46 0.15 -1.80 22.57
N LYS A 47 0.35 -1.74 21.24
CA LYS A 47 0.73 -0.49 20.55
C LYS A 47 -0.39 0.55 20.51
N LEU A 48 -1.64 0.15 20.75
CA LEU A 48 -2.81 1.03 20.76
C LEU A 48 -3.06 1.62 22.16
N GLU A 49 -2.59 0.93 23.21
CA GLU A 49 -2.80 1.31 24.61
C GLU A 49 -2.27 2.72 24.88
N GLY A 50 -3.10 3.54 25.54
CA GLY A 50 -2.79 4.94 25.84
C GLY A 50 -2.77 5.91 24.65
N SER A 51 -2.82 5.43 23.42
CA SER A 51 -2.74 6.26 22.20
C SER A 51 -4.03 6.32 21.38
N VAL A 52 -4.84 5.25 21.42
CA VAL A 52 -6.14 5.18 20.74
C VAL A 52 -7.22 4.95 21.81
N PRO A 53 -8.37 5.64 21.78
CA PRO A 53 -9.49 5.37 22.68
C PRO A 53 -9.94 3.91 22.60
N VAL A 54 -10.21 3.26 23.74
CA VAL A 54 -10.61 1.84 23.80
C VAL A 54 -11.81 1.53 22.90
N ALA A 55 -12.77 2.46 22.80
CA ALA A 55 -13.93 2.35 21.94
C ALA A 55 -13.62 2.35 20.43
N LEU A 56 -12.38 2.66 20.03
CA LEU A 56 -11.90 2.65 18.64
C LEU A 56 -10.86 1.55 18.40
N GLN A 57 -10.53 0.73 19.39
CA GLN A 57 -9.56 -0.35 19.26
C GLN A 57 -10.28 -1.63 18.81
N LEU A 58 -9.99 -2.06 17.58
CA LEU A 58 -10.47 -3.36 17.09
C LEU A 58 -9.56 -4.46 17.65
N ALA A 59 -10.13 -5.41 18.40
CA ALA A 59 -9.37 -6.50 19.01
C ALA A 59 -8.98 -7.58 17.99
N LYS A 60 -9.95 -8.11 17.23
CA LYS A 60 -9.73 -9.08 16.16
C LYS A 60 -10.08 -8.48 14.82
N LEU A 61 -9.16 -8.61 13.86
CA LEU A 61 -9.36 -8.02 12.54
C LEU A 61 -10.58 -8.57 11.82
N THR A 62 -11.02 -9.80 12.12
CA THR A 62 -12.22 -10.43 11.57
C THR A 62 -13.52 -9.75 11.96
N ASP A 63 -13.52 -9.01 13.06
CA ASP A 63 -14.73 -8.45 13.67
C ASP A 63 -15.02 -7.04 13.10
N PHE A 64 -14.27 -6.60 12.08
CA PHE A 64 -14.39 -5.28 11.46
C PHE A 64 -15.77 -4.98 10.85
N TRP A 65 -16.57 -6.00 10.55
CA TRP A 65 -17.92 -5.87 10.00
C TRP A 65 -18.85 -5.06 10.91
N ASP A 66 -18.73 -5.26 12.23
CA ASP A 66 -19.57 -4.61 13.24
C ASP A 66 -19.21 -3.13 13.43
N TRP A 67 -18.10 -2.71 12.83
CA TRP A 67 -17.59 -1.35 12.96
C TRP A 67 -18.03 -0.44 11.83
N HIS A 68 -18.77 -0.94 10.83
CA HIS A 68 -19.39 -0.20 9.72
C HIS A 68 -18.47 0.89 9.13
N ALA A 69 -17.24 0.54 8.79
CA ALA A 69 -16.33 1.42 8.07
C ALA A 69 -16.76 1.55 6.60
N ASP A 70 -16.71 2.75 6.03
CA ASP A 70 -16.97 2.98 4.61
C ASP A 70 -15.71 2.80 3.76
N ILE A 71 -14.53 2.90 4.38
CA ILE A 71 -13.23 2.59 3.77
C ILE A 71 -12.28 2.01 4.80
N ILE A 72 -11.55 0.97 4.40
CA ILE A 72 -10.48 0.36 5.19
C ILE A 72 -9.14 0.76 4.58
N VAL A 73 -8.22 1.25 5.39
CA VAL A 73 -6.88 1.69 4.97
C VAL A 73 -5.84 0.78 5.62
N GLU A 74 -5.21 -0.06 4.81
CA GLU A 74 -4.11 -0.93 5.26
C GLU A 74 -2.79 -0.19 5.16
N VAL A 75 -2.06 -0.11 6.27
CA VAL A 75 -0.71 0.48 6.39
C VAL A 75 0.16 -0.40 7.32
N ALA A 76 0.11 -1.71 7.07
CA ALA A 76 0.75 -2.74 7.87
C ALA A 76 1.78 -3.53 7.04
N HIS A 77 1.35 -4.60 6.40
CA HIS A 77 2.21 -5.53 5.68
C HIS A 77 1.41 -6.20 4.54
N PRO A 78 2.02 -6.52 3.39
CA PRO A 78 1.36 -7.18 2.26
C PRO A 78 0.50 -8.40 2.62
N CYS A 79 0.93 -9.19 3.61
CA CYS A 79 0.20 -10.38 4.06
C CYS A 79 -1.23 -10.07 4.53
N ILE A 80 -1.46 -8.88 5.12
CA ILE A 80 -2.80 -8.45 5.55
C ILE A 80 -3.73 -8.32 4.35
N THR A 81 -3.23 -7.73 3.27
CA THR A 81 -3.97 -7.59 2.00
C THR A 81 -4.26 -8.96 1.37
N GLN A 82 -3.29 -9.89 1.42
CA GLN A 82 -3.45 -11.25 0.89
C GLN A 82 -4.50 -12.05 1.67
N GLU A 83 -4.48 -11.98 2.99
CA GLU A 83 -5.35 -12.74 3.89
C GLU A 83 -6.76 -12.13 3.98
N HIS A 84 -6.87 -10.81 4.14
CA HIS A 84 -8.11 -10.14 4.51
C HIS A 84 -8.68 -9.19 3.44
N GLY A 85 -7.92 -8.83 2.41
CA GLY A 85 -8.33 -7.81 1.43
C GLY A 85 -9.63 -8.15 0.70
N GLU A 86 -9.90 -9.41 0.42
CA GLU A 86 -11.16 -9.83 -0.19
C GLU A 86 -12.35 -9.60 0.73
N SER A 87 -12.19 -9.85 2.04
CA SER A 87 -13.22 -9.61 3.04
C SER A 87 -13.46 -8.12 3.21
N PHE A 88 -12.41 -7.30 3.23
CA PHE A 88 -12.53 -5.84 3.28
C PHE A 88 -13.37 -5.31 2.12
N LEU A 89 -13.07 -5.72 0.89
CA LEU A 89 -13.80 -5.32 -0.31
C LEU A 89 -15.25 -5.81 -0.37
N LYS A 90 -15.65 -6.79 0.45
CA LYS A 90 -17.05 -7.20 0.56
C LYS A 90 -17.86 -6.29 1.49
N ALA A 91 -17.20 -5.49 2.32
CA ALA A 91 -17.83 -4.63 3.33
C ALA A 91 -17.70 -3.13 3.03
N ALA A 92 -16.57 -2.73 2.46
CA ALA A 92 -16.14 -1.35 2.35
C ALA A 92 -15.23 -1.15 1.15
N ASP A 93 -15.00 0.11 0.79
CA ASP A 93 -13.86 0.43 -0.07
C ASP A 93 -12.55 0.08 0.65
N PHE A 94 -11.51 -0.21 -0.12
CA PHE A 94 -10.25 -0.68 0.44
C PHE A 94 -9.06 0.07 -0.16
N MET A 95 -8.25 0.71 0.67
CA MET A 95 -6.97 1.30 0.28
C MET A 95 -5.82 0.39 0.72
N VAL A 96 -5.06 -0.11 -0.25
CA VAL A 96 -3.89 -0.98 -0.04
C VAL A 96 -2.63 -0.13 0.08
N GLY A 97 -2.15 0.12 1.30
CA GLY A 97 -0.89 0.84 1.52
C GLY A 97 0.34 0.01 1.23
N SER A 98 0.20 -1.32 1.13
CA SER A 98 1.26 -2.27 0.77
C SER A 98 1.00 -2.90 -0.62
N PRO A 99 1.05 -2.15 -1.73
CA PRO A 99 0.65 -2.62 -3.06
C PRO A 99 1.54 -3.75 -3.62
N THR A 100 2.68 -4.03 -3.01
CA THR A 100 3.52 -5.20 -3.34
C THR A 100 2.78 -6.53 -3.17
N ALA A 101 1.70 -6.59 -2.38
CA ALA A 101 0.79 -7.73 -2.32
C ALA A 101 0.16 -8.10 -3.68
N LEU A 102 -0.02 -7.11 -4.57
CA LEU A 102 -0.63 -7.28 -5.88
C LEU A 102 0.32 -7.90 -6.91
N ALA A 103 1.60 -8.06 -6.57
CA ALA A 103 2.53 -8.84 -7.37
C ALA A 103 2.22 -10.35 -7.35
N ASP A 104 1.42 -10.83 -6.40
CA ASP A 104 0.82 -12.15 -6.50
C ASP A 104 -0.45 -12.09 -7.36
N GLY A 105 -0.43 -12.77 -8.52
CA GLY A 105 -1.53 -12.76 -9.47
C GLY A 105 -2.82 -13.37 -8.90
N ALA A 106 -2.71 -14.32 -7.96
CA ALA A 106 -3.88 -14.89 -7.30
C ALA A 106 -4.55 -13.83 -6.39
N THR A 107 -3.77 -13.13 -5.58
CA THR A 107 -4.22 -12.01 -4.75
C THR A 107 -4.84 -10.90 -5.61
N GLU A 108 -4.14 -10.42 -6.63
CA GLU A 108 -4.64 -9.36 -7.52
C GLU A 108 -5.98 -9.74 -8.16
N GLY A 109 -6.06 -10.94 -8.75
CA GLY A 109 -7.28 -11.45 -9.38
C GLY A 109 -8.43 -11.59 -8.40
N LYS A 110 -8.16 -12.06 -7.18
CA LYS A 110 -9.15 -12.20 -6.09
C LYS A 110 -9.72 -10.84 -5.70
N LEU A 111 -8.87 -9.83 -5.48
CA LEU A 111 -9.31 -8.48 -5.10
C LEU A 111 -10.08 -7.78 -6.22
N ARG A 112 -9.63 -7.89 -7.48
CA ARG A 112 -10.37 -7.34 -8.63
C ARG A 112 -11.78 -7.93 -8.75
N LYS A 113 -11.92 -9.24 -8.55
CA LYS A 113 -13.23 -9.92 -8.56
C LYS A 113 -14.11 -9.46 -7.39
N ALA A 114 -13.54 -9.36 -6.18
CA ALA A 114 -14.27 -8.92 -4.99
C ALA A 114 -14.80 -7.48 -5.16
N ALA A 115 -13.94 -6.55 -5.60
CA ALA A 115 -14.31 -5.15 -5.87
C ALA A 115 -15.50 -5.05 -6.83
N ARG A 116 -15.42 -5.75 -7.98
CA ARG A 116 -16.51 -5.78 -8.97
C ARG A 116 -17.81 -6.37 -8.43
N ARG A 117 -17.74 -7.46 -7.66
CA ARG A 117 -18.92 -8.17 -7.16
C ARG A 117 -19.65 -7.40 -6.07
N ALA A 118 -18.91 -6.76 -5.17
CA ALA A 118 -19.48 -6.03 -4.04
C ALA A 118 -19.81 -4.57 -4.37
N GLY A 119 -19.32 -4.04 -5.51
CA GLY A 119 -19.51 -2.64 -5.88
C GLY A 119 -18.58 -1.67 -5.14
N HIS A 120 -17.55 -2.18 -4.48
CA HIS A 120 -16.54 -1.41 -3.75
C HIS A 120 -15.29 -1.17 -4.57
N THR A 121 -14.58 -0.09 -4.25
CA THR A 121 -13.37 0.33 -4.95
C THR A 121 -12.11 -0.08 -4.20
N LEU A 122 -11.15 -0.68 -4.93
CA LEU A 122 -9.78 -0.88 -4.47
C LEU A 122 -8.94 0.35 -4.85
N TYR A 123 -8.48 1.10 -3.86
CA TYR A 123 -7.60 2.24 -4.01
C TYR A 123 -6.14 1.83 -3.79
N ILE A 124 -5.26 2.34 -4.65
CA ILE A 124 -3.81 2.20 -4.50
C ILE A 124 -3.26 3.62 -4.32
N PRO A 125 -2.65 3.93 -3.17
CA PRO A 125 -2.06 5.24 -2.95
C PRO A 125 -0.87 5.41 -3.89
N SER A 126 -0.80 6.56 -4.57
CA SER A 126 0.32 6.88 -5.44
C SER A 126 1.65 6.94 -4.68
N GLY A 127 1.62 7.24 -3.39
CA GLY A 127 2.82 7.41 -2.58
C GLY A 127 3.77 8.42 -3.22
N ALA A 128 5.03 8.03 -3.40
CA ALA A 128 6.05 8.85 -4.07
C ALA A 128 6.03 8.75 -5.62
N LEU A 129 4.98 8.19 -6.23
CA LEU A 129 4.86 8.07 -7.68
C LEU A 129 4.24 9.33 -8.30
N TRP A 130 5.03 10.39 -8.47
CA TRP A 130 4.59 11.68 -9.01
C TRP A 130 4.08 11.57 -10.47
N GLY A 131 4.54 10.59 -11.25
CA GLY A 131 4.14 10.36 -12.66
C GLY A 131 3.00 9.36 -12.88
N GLY A 132 2.31 8.91 -11.82
CA GLY A 132 1.32 7.84 -11.93
C GLY A 132 0.16 8.15 -12.89
N GLN A 133 -0.29 9.40 -12.94
CA GLN A 133 -1.37 9.82 -13.84
C GLN A 133 -0.94 9.82 -15.31
N ASP A 134 0.31 10.22 -15.60
CA ASP A 134 0.81 10.25 -16.97
C ASP A 134 1.06 8.83 -17.49
N ILE A 135 1.56 7.93 -16.64
CA ILE A 135 1.65 6.50 -16.94
C ILE A 135 0.26 5.95 -17.31
N GLN A 136 -0.76 6.23 -16.49
CA GLN A 136 -2.14 5.79 -16.78
C GLN A 136 -2.69 6.36 -18.09
N ARG A 137 -2.39 7.63 -18.40
CA ARG A 137 -2.83 8.26 -19.65
C ARG A 137 -2.15 7.61 -20.87
N LEU A 138 -0.84 7.37 -20.80
CA LEU A 138 -0.09 6.70 -21.87
C LEU A 138 -0.58 5.25 -22.08
N ASP A 139 -0.82 4.53 -20.98
CA ASP A 139 -1.34 3.16 -20.98
C ASP A 139 -2.72 3.07 -21.65
N ARG A 140 -3.67 3.91 -21.20
CA ARG A 140 -5.02 3.98 -21.79
C ARG A 140 -5.04 4.44 -23.24
N GLY A 141 -4.07 5.26 -23.64
CA GLY A 141 -3.91 5.70 -25.02
C GLY A 141 -3.24 4.67 -25.93
N GLY A 142 -2.80 3.52 -25.41
CA GLY A 142 -2.07 2.51 -26.18
C GLY A 142 -0.66 2.94 -26.60
N MET A 143 -0.11 3.98 -25.97
CA MET A 143 1.21 4.54 -26.30
C MET A 143 2.33 4.00 -25.39
N LEU A 144 1.97 3.39 -24.26
CA LEU A 144 2.94 2.85 -23.31
C LEU A 144 3.54 1.53 -23.83
N GLN A 145 4.76 1.59 -24.36
CA GLN A 145 5.46 0.40 -24.88
C GLN A 145 6.33 -0.29 -23.83
N ALA A 146 6.92 0.50 -22.93
CA ALA A 146 7.80 0.00 -21.87
C ALA A 146 7.80 0.98 -20.69
N LEU A 147 8.06 0.46 -19.50
CA LEU A 147 8.24 1.25 -18.29
C LEU A 147 9.36 0.63 -17.45
N THR A 148 10.35 1.47 -17.11
CA THR A 148 11.40 1.12 -16.15
C THR A 148 11.34 2.11 -15.00
N VAL A 149 11.31 1.60 -13.77
CA VAL A 149 11.36 2.40 -12.54
C VAL A 149 12.67 2.09 -11.81
N THR A 150 13.53 3.10 -11.71
CA THR A 150 14.80 3.01 -10.99
C THR A 150 14.67 3.68 -9.63
N MET A 151 15.12 3.01 -8.58
CA MET A 151 15.25 3.58 -7.24
C MET A 151 16.70 3.51 -6.80
N THR A 152 17.27 4.69 -6.60
CA THR A 152 18.61 4.87 -6.04
C THR A 152 18.48 5.33 -4.59
N LYS A 153 19.19 4.67 -3.68
CA LYS A 153 19.27 5.06 -2.27
C LYS A 153 20.66 4.77 -1.73
N HIS A 154 21.00 5.45 -0.64
CA HIS A 154 22.14 5.07 0.18
C HIS A 154 22.01 3.59 0.61
N PRO A 155 23.10 2.79 0.58
CA PRO A 155 23.12 1.40 1.03
C PRO A 155 22.33 1.16 2.33
N ASP A 156 22.57 2.00 3.34
CA ASP A 156 21.94 1.88 4.68
C ASP A 156 20.43 2.18 4.70
N SER A 157 19.89 2.81 3.65
CA SER A 157 18.46 3.11 3.55
C SER A 157 17.64 1.94 3.03
N PHE A 158 18.29 0.86 2.56
CA PHE A 158 17.62 -0.33 2.09
C PHE A 158 17.30 -1.28 3.23
N ARG A 159 16.02 -1.55 3.44
CA ARG A 159 15.56 -2.65 4.30
C ARG A 159 15.51 -3.95 3.51
N LEU A 160 16.66 -4.45 3.10
CA LEU A 160 16.81 -5.68 2.30
C LEU A 160 17.44 -6.78 3.15
N GLY A 161 17.05 -8.04 2.89
CA GLY A 161 17.65 -9.22 3.49
C GLY A 161 18.26 -10.14 2.43
N GLY A 162 19.03 -11.14 2.88
CA GLY A 162 19.71 -12.09 2.00
C GLY A 162 20.68 -11.42 1.02
N LEU A 163 20.82 -12.02 -0.17
CA LEU A 163 21.81 -11.59 -1.17
C LEU A 163 21.74 -10.10 -1.53
N LEU A 164 20.54 -9.51 -1.59
CA LEU A 164 20.40 -8.08 -1.92
C LEU A 164 20.89 -7.17 -0.78
N GLY A 165 20.71 -7.61 0.47
CA GLY A 165 21.24 -6.89 1.64
C GLY A 165 22.76 -6.97 1.69
N ASP A 166 23.32 -8.14 1.44
CA ASP A 166 24.78 -8.36 1.42
C ASP A 166 25.44 -7.52 0.30
N LEU A 167 24.83 -7.48 -0.89
CA LEU A 167 25.28 -6.64 -2.00
C LEU A 167 25.19 -5.14 -1.68
N ALA A 168 24.13 -4.71 -1.00
CA ALA A 168 23.98 -3.31 -0.59
C ALA A 168 25.09 -2.92 0.39
N GLN A 169 25.36 -3.73 1.41
CA GLN A 169 26.43 -3.46 2.39
C GLN A 169 27.83 -3.51 1.76
N GLY A 170 28.01 -4.24 0.65
CA GLY A 170 29.23 -4.24 -0.13
C GLY A 170 29.44 -3.01 -1.03
N ALA A 171 28.42 -2.15 -1.19
CA ALA A 171 28.51 -0.92 -1.99
C ALA A 171 29.32 0.14 -1.23
N GLY A 172 30.66 0.06 -1.36
CA GLY A 172 31.60 0.91 -0.63
C GLY A 172 31.76 2.32 -1.20
N GLN A 173 32.24 2.45 -2.44
CA GLN A 173 32.57 3.76 -3.04
C GLN A 173 31.93 4.03 -4.41
N GLU A 174 31.28 3.05 -5.02
CA GLU A 174 30.64 3.21 -6.33
C GLU A 174 29.19 2.71 -6.32
N PRO A 175 28.31 3.25 -7.18
CA PRO A 175 26.94 2.76 -7.30
C PRO A 175 26.89 1.29 -7.76
N VAL A 176 26.17 0.46 -7.01
CA VAL A 176 25.98 -0.97 -7.30
C VAL A 176 24.52 -1.24 -7.66
N VAL A 177 24.31 -1.88 -8.82
CA VAL A 177 22.98 -2.39 -9.20
C VAL A 177 22.69 -3.65 -8.39
N LEU A 178 21.76 -3.55 -7.45
CA LEU A 178 21.33 -4.67 -6.62
C LEU A 178 20.37 -5.59 -7.37
N TYR A 179 19.51 -5.01 -8.21
CA TYR A 179 18.50 -5.74 -8.94
C TYR A 179 18.14 -5.02 -10.24
N LYS A 180 17.92 -5.77 -11.31
CA LYS A 180 17.33 -5.29 -12.56
C LYS A 180 16.48 -6.40 -13.19
N GLY A 181 15.18 -6.17 -13.33
CA GLY A 181 14.25 -7.15 -13.90
C GLY A 181 12.78 -6.83 -13.62
N PRO A 182 11.85 -7.76 -13.90
CA PRO A 182 10.42 -7.56 -13.68
C PRO A 182 10.06 -7.25 -12.23
N VAL A 183 9.22 -6.23 -12.02
CA VAL A 183 8.80 -5.83 -10.66
C VAL A 183 8.12 -6.98 -9.90
N ARG A 184 7.45 -7.92 -10.58
CA ARG A 184 6.86 -9.12 -9.96
C ARG A 184 7.83 -9.86 -9.06
N GLN A 185 9.06 -10.09 -9.53
CA GLN A 185 10.08 -10.84 -8.80
C GLN A 185 10.72 -9.98 -7.70
N LEU A 186 10.72 -8.66 -7.88
CA LEU A 186 11.29 -7.73 -6.91
C LEU A 186 10.41 -7.53 -5.67
N CYS A 187 9.08 -7.52 -5.83
CA CYS A 187 8.13 -7.31 -4.73
C CYS A 187 8.35 -8.23 -3.52
N PRO A 188 8.51 -9.56 -3.64
CA PRO A 188 8.76 -10.42 -2.49
C PRO A 188 10.17 -10.24 -1.88
N LEU A 189 11.15 -9.78 -2.66
CA LEU A 189 12.52 -9.56 -2.20
C LEU A 189 12.67 -8.26 -1.40
N ALA A 190 11.88 -7.24 -1.75
CA ALA A 190 12.00 -5.90 -1.20
C ALA A 190 10.64 -5.24 -0.84
N PRO A 191 9.73 -5.93 -0.13
CA PRO A 191 8.31 -5.54 -0.03
C PRO A 191 8.09 -4.15 0.58
N ASN A 192 8.97 -3.71 1.46
CA ASN A 192 8.89 -2.41 2.13
C ASN A 192 9.53 -1.26 1.33
N ASN A 193 10.28 -1.56 0.27
CA ASN A 193 11.06 -0.58 -0.48
C ASN A 193 10.45 -0.26 -1.85
N VAL A 194 9.63 -1.16 -2.41
CA VAL A 194 9.21 -1.09 -3.81
C VAL A 194 7.71 -0.84 -3.99
N ASN A 195 7.04 -0.28 -2.96
CA ASN A 195 5.63 0.11 -3.05
C ASN A 195 5.37 1.10 -4.21
N THR A 196 6.27 2.06 -4.45
CA THR A 196 6.19 2.98 -5.60
C THR A 196 6.24 2.24 -6.93
N MET A 197 7.08 1.20 -7.06
CA MET A 197 7.18 0.39 -8.27
C MET A 197 5.93 -0.46 -8.47
N ALA A 198 5.39 -1.05 -7.40
CA ALA A 198 4.13 -1.79 -7.45
C ALA A 198 2.95 -0.88 -7.83
N ALA A 199 2.90 0.35 -7.32
CA ALA A 199 1.90 1.35 -7.75
C ALA A 199 2.06 1.69 -9.24
N ALA A 200 3.29 1.79 -9.75
CA ALA A 200 3.56 2.02 -11.16
C ALA A 200 3.09 0.86 -12.04
N CYS A 201 3.23 -0.39 -11.59
CA CYS A 201 2.68 -1.56 -12.28
C CYS A 201 1.16 -1.49 -12.43
N MET A 202 0.47 -1.00 -11.40
CA MET A 202 -0.98 -0.84 -11.43
C MET A 202 -1.43 0.35 -12.29
N ALA A 203 -0.59 1.38 -12.42
CA ALA A 203 -0.80 2.50 -13.34
C ALA A 203 -0.56 2.09 -14.81
N ALA A 204 0.44 1.26 -15.06
CA ALA A 204 0.81 0.69 -16.37
C ALA A 204 0.10 -0.65 -16.59
N SER A 205 -1.24 -0.64 -16.58
CA SER A 205 -2.03 -1.88 -16.50
C SER A 205 -1.84 -2.84 -17.69
N SER A 206 -1.45 -2.34 -18.87
CA SER A 206 -1.12 -3.16 -20.04
C SER A 206 0.20 -3.93 -19.89
N LEU A 207 1.16 -3.38 -19.14
CA LEU A 207 2.44 -4.01 -18.84
C LEU A 207 2.38 -4.87 -17.57
N GLY A 208 1.68 -4.38 -16.55
CA GLY A 208 1.54 -5.04 -15.25
C GLY A 208 2.88 -5.34 -14.57
N PHE A 209 2.86 -6.26 -13.60
CA PHE A 209 4.05 -6.60 -12.81
C PHE A 209 5.12 -7.37 -13.60
N ASP A 210 4.76 -8.02 -14.71
CA ASP A 210 5.69 -8.78 -15.55
C ASP A 210 6.41 -7.89 -16.59
N GLY A 211 5.69 -6.89 -17.14
CA GLY A 211 6.23 -6.01 -18.17
C GLY A 211 7.01 -4.82 -17.60
N VAL A 212 6.60 -4.28 -16.46
CA VAL A 212 7.31 -3.16 -15.82
C VAL A 212 8.64 -3.64 -15.23
N GLN A 213 9.72 -2.96 -15.58
CA GLN A 213 11.07 -3.26 -15.10
C GLN A 213 11.39 -2.43 -13.84
N GLY A 214 11.86 -3.07 -12.79
CA GLY A 214 12.42 -2.43 -11.59
C GLY A 214 13.94 -2.48 -11.62
N CYS A 215 14.58 -1.38 -11.22
CA CYS A 215 16.02 -1.29 -11.00
C CYS A 215 16.30 -0.75 -9.60
N LEU A 216 17.05 -1.49 -8.78
CA LEU A 216 17.51 -1.04 -7.47
C LEU A 216 19.00 -0.75 -7.54
N ILE A 217 19.38 0.46 -7.11
CA ILE A 217 20.76 0.92 -7.08
C ILE A 217 21.09 1.36 -5.65
N ALA A 218 22.14 0.76 -5.09
CA ALA A 218 22.80 1.23 -3.88
C ALA A 218 23.89 2.22 -4.25
N ASP A 219 23.79 3.45 -3.76
CA ASP A 219 24.70 4.54 -4.11
C ASP A 219 25.14 5.29 -2.84
N PRO A 220 26.41 5.18 -2.42
CA PRO A 220 26.90 5.76 -1.17
C PRO A 220 27.07 7.28 -1.18
N GLY A 221 27.07 7.96 -2.33
CA GLY A 221 27.22 9.41 -2.41
C GLY A 221 27.64 9.96 -3.75
#